data_AF-A0A6N4TL96-F1
#
_entry.id   AF-A0A6N4TL96-F1
#
_cell.length_a   1.000
_cell.length_b   1.000
_cell.length_c   1.000
_cell.angle_alpha   90.00
_cell.angle_beta   90.00
_cell.angle_gamma   90.00
#
_symmetry.space_group_name_H-M   'P 1'
#
loop_
_entity.id
_entity.type
_entity.pdbx_description
1 polymer ?
#
loop_
_entity_poly.entity_id
_entity_poly.type
_entity_poly.pdbx_seq_one_letter_code
_entity_poly.pdbx_strand_id
1 'polypeptide(L)'
;MINLNSISIDGGLKPSGKFIDEETETLLKDDLVMVLSDVGHGDLLGRVAIIPENNRFVLNQRVALLRNNSSVDIKYLFSYINAHQIYFKKQGAGSSQLNISRGSVENFEVLLPHKDEQKKIGKYLSSIDNLITLHQRKYNLCNKVKVYAWEQRKLGDVAQITMGQSPAGSTYSDVPSDYILVQGNADLENGWVKPRVWTTQITKQAYIGDLIMSVRAPAGAMGKTSYNAVIGRGVAAIKGNEFIYQLLVKMDKEGYWKKDSTGSTFESLNSESIKNAEIKLPSNEEQTVIGTYFEQLDHLITLHQRKKKYTKKPIILLKITF
;
A
#
# COMPACT_ATOMS: atom_id res chain seq x y z
N MET A 1 14.20 12.48 24.70
CA MET A 1 15.30 11.85 25.47
C MET A 1 15.61 10.45 24.95
N ILE A 2 16.87 10.09 24.72
CA ILE A 2 17.35 8.73 24.42
C ILE A 2 17.75 8.05 25.72
N ASN A 3 17.23 6.86 26.00
CA ASN A 3 17.55 6.06 27.17
C ASN A 3 17.83 4.60 26.76
N LEU A 4 18.06 3.72 27.74
CA LEU A 4 18.37 2.30 27.50
C LEU A 4 17.29 1.55 26.68
N ASN A 5 16.01 1.94 26.78
CA ASN A 5 14.91 1.35 26.01
C ASN A 5 14.75 1.96 24.61
N SER A 6 15.51 3.01 24.30
CA SER A 6 15.47 3.70 23.02
C SER A 6 16.35 3.02 21.97
N ILE A 7 17.17 2.05 22.34
CA ILE A 7 18.03 1.29 21.42
C ILE A 7 17.52 -0.15 21.39
N SER A 8 17.23 -0.66 20.20
CA SER A 8 16.72 -2.01 20.00
C SER A 8 17.83 -3.05 19.85
N ILE A 9 17.46 -4.33 19.92
CA ILE A 9 18.40 -5.45 19.76
C ILE A 9 19.07 -5.41 18.37
N ASP A 10 18.38 -4.95 17.34
CA ASP A 10 18.90 -4.75 15.99
C ASP A 10 19.67 -3.42 15.80
N GLY A 11 19.90 -2.64 16.86
CA GLY A 11 20.62 -1.36 16.79
C GLY A 11 19.80 -0.19 16.25
N GLY A 12 18.48 -0.35 16.16
CA GLY A 12 17.54 0.70 15.76
C GLY A 12 17.17 1.64 16.91
N LEU A 13 16.73 2.86 16.57
CA LEU A 13 16.17 3.80 17.54
C LEU A 13 14.66 3.61 17.70
N LYS A 14 14.20 3.62 18.95
CA LYS A 14 12.81 3.60 19.35
C LYS A 14 12.48 4.86 20.17
N PRO A 15 11.29 5.48 19.98
CA PRO A 15 10.86 6.59 20.81
C PRO A 15 10.77 6.17 22.28
N SER A 16 11.35 6.96 23.18
CA SER A 16 11.21 6.72 24.63
C SER A 16 9.87 7.19 25.20
N GLY A 17 9.10 7.99 24.43
CA GLY A 17 7.90 8.69 24.91
C GLY A 17 8.19 9.84 25.88
N LYS A 18 9.46 10.14 26.17
CA LYS A 18 9.88 11.20 27.10
C LYS A 18 10.43 12.42 26.35
N PHE A 19 9.77 13.55 26.59
CA PHE A 19 10.14 14.87 26.08
C PHE A 19 10.81 15.67 27.20
N ILE A 20 11.71 16.59 26.83
CA ILE A 20 12.41 17.50 27.75
C ILE A 20 12.10 18.90 27.25
N ASP A 21 11.70 19.79 28.15
CA ASP A 21 11.32 21.19 27.87
C ASP A 21 12.37 22.19 28.40
N GLU A 22 13.57 21.70 28.73
CA GLU A 22 14.71 22.47 29.23
C GLU A 22 15.82 22.57 28.17
N GLU A 23 16.52 23.70 28.11
CA GLU A 23 17.69 23.90 27.24
C GLU A 23 18.79 22.90 27.61
N THR A 24 18.90 21.83 26.82
CA THR A 24 19.91 20.78 26.99
C THR A 24 20.68 20.58 25.70
N GLU A 25 21.96 20.23 25.80
CA GLU A 25 22.76 19.86 24.62
C GLU A 25 22.07 18.69 23.88
N THR A 26 21.90 18.87 22.58
CA THR A 26 21.22 17.91 21.72
C THR A 26 22.21 17.16 20.86
N LEU A 27 21.84 15.93 20.48
CA LEU A 27 22.65 15.07 19.62
C LEU A 27 22.54 15.51 18.17
N LEU A 28 23.63 15.31 17.44
CA LEU A 28 23.74 15.60 16.02
C LEU A 28 23.49 14.33 15.21
N LYS A 29 23.09 14.53 13.96
CA LYS A 29 23.00 13.47 12.97
C LYS A 29 24.35 12.78 12.84
N ASP A 30 24.31 11.46 12.69
CA ASP A 30 25.46 10.57 12.61
C ASP A 30 26.26 10.44 13.92
N ASP A 31 25.81 11.03 15.03
CA ASP A 31 26.29 10.64 16.36
C ASP A 31 25.93 9.17 16.62
N LEU A 32 26.84 8.44 17.27
CA LEU A 32 26.63 7.07 17.69
C LEU A 32 26.36 7.04 19.19
N VAL A 33 25.23 6.47 19.59
CA VAL A 33 24.85 6.33 21.01
C VAL A 33 24.92 4.88 21.44
N MET A 34 25.50 4.60 22.62
CA MET A 34 25.71 3.26 23.15
C MET A 34 24.96 3.05 24.46
N VAL A 35 24.33 1.89 24.66
CA VAL A 35 23.75 1.50 25.95
C VAL A 35 24.86 1.10 26.92
N LEU A 36 24.98 1.81 28.05
CA LEU A 36 25.97 1.49 29.10
C LEU A 36 25.39 0.63 30.22
N SER A 37 24.08 0.61 30.39
CA SER A 37 23.42 -0.12 31.48
C SER A 37 22.15 -0.83 31.03
N ASP A 38 21.95 -2.05 31.52
CA ASP A 38 20.77 -2.87 31.24
C ASP A 38 20.24 -3.49 32.56
N VAL A 39 18.92 -3.57 32.68
CA VAL A 39 18.22 -4.10 33.86
C VAL A 39 17.77 -5.57 33.64
N GLY A 40 18.11 -6.15 32.49
CA GLY A 40 17.85 -7.56 32.14
C GLY A 40 19.11 -8.42 32.06
N HIS A 41 19.10 -9.43 31.19
CA HIS A 41 20.22 -10.36 30.97
C HIS A 41 21.43 -9.76 30.23
N GLY A 42 21.51 -8.42 30.11
CA GLY A 42 22.60 -7.71 29.44
C GLY A 42 22.55 -7.80 27.92
N ASP A 43 21.37 -8.05 27.34
CA ASP A 43 21.22 -8.24 25.90
C ASP A 43 21.25 -6.94 25.12
N LEU A 44 21.01 -5.80 25.77
CA LEU A 44 21.13 -4.46 25.19
C LEU A 44 22.49 -3.83 25.44
N LEU A 45 23.29 -4.43 26.33
CA LEU A 45 24.51 -3.84 26.84
C LEU A 45 25.57 -3.70 25.75
N GLY A 46 26.04 -2.46 25.50
CA GLY A 46 26.99 -2.14 24.44
C GLY A 46 26.39 -2.02 23.04
N ARG A 47 25.06 -2.14 22.87
CA ARG A 47 24.42 -1.89 21.58
C ARG A 47 24.50 -0.43 21.23
N VAL A 48 24.68 -0.17 19.94
CA VAL A 48 24.75 1.18 19.39
C VAL A 48 23.65 1.48 18.41
N ALA A 49 23.28 2.76 18.33
CA ALA A 49 22.37 3.29 17.33
C ALA A 49 22.90 4.61 16.75
N ILE A 50 22.59 4.87 15.48
CA ILE A 50 22.95 6.11 14.78
C ILE A 50 21.83 7.12 14.91
N ILE A 51 22.15 8.36 15.28
CA ILE A 51 21.19 9.46 15.35
C ILE A 51 20.82 9.93 13.93
N PRO A 52 19.53 9.95 13.56
CA PRO A 52 19.11 10.21 12.19
C PRO A 52 18.99 11.71 11.85
N GLU A 53 18.81 12.55 12.87
CA GLU A 53 18.44 13.97 12.72
C GLU A 53 19.12 14.84 13.78
N ASN A 54 19.57 16.02 13.37
CA ASN A 54 20.18 17.01 14.26
C ASN A 54 19.15 17.56 15.26
N ASN A 55 19.59 17.83 16.48
CA ASN A 55 18.89 18.67 17.46
C ASN A 55 17.51 18.17 17.91
N ARG A 56 17.21 16.87 17.72
CA ARG A 56 15.93 16.27 18.15
C ARG A 56 16.03 15.32 19.34
N PHE A 57 17.25 14.90 19.66
CA PHE A 57 17.51 13.86 20.64
C PHE A 57 18.41 14.42 21.73
N VAL A 58 18.17 14.01 22.97
CA VAL A 58 18.96 14.39 24.15
C VAL A 58 19.44 13.12 24.82
N LEU A 59 20.70 13.09 25.22
CA LEU A 59 21.34 11.93 25.85
C LEU A 59 20.86 11.73 27.30
N ASN A 60 20.72 10.49 27.74
CA ASN A 60 20.49 10.14 29.15
C ASN A 60 21.79 9.64 29.80
N GLN A 61 21.90 9.73 31.12
CA GLN A 61 23.07 9.29 31.89
C GLN A 61 23.43 7.79 31.71
N ARG A 62 22.49 6.96 31.25
CA ARG A 62 22.67 5.51 31.05
C ARG A 62 23.09 5.13 29.63
N VAL A 63 23.35 6.12 28.77
CA VAL A 63 23.84 5.94 27.40
C VAL A 63 25.08 6.80 27.19
N ALA A 64 26.07 6.27 26.46
CA ALA A 64 27.24 7.01 26.05
C ALA A 64 27.03 7.62 24.66
N LEU A 65 27.64 8.78 24.44
CA LEU A 65 27.86 9.33 23.11
C LEU A 65 29.27 8.92 22.65
N LEU A 66 29.36 8.25 21.51
CA LEU A 66 30.58 7.91 20.80
C LEU A 66 30.70 8.85 19.60
N ARG A 67 31.39 9.98 19.79
CA ARG A 67 31.61 10.93 18.70
C ARG A 67 32.74 10.42 17.81
N ASN A 68 32.37 10.09 16.59
CA ASN A 68 33.29 9.56 15.60
C ASN A 68 34.33 10.63 15.18
N ASN A 69 35.56 10.19 14.93
CA ASN A 69 36.56 11.02 14.25
C ASN A 69 36.44 10.85 12.73
N SER A 70 36.88 11.84 11.95
CA SER A 70 36.72 11.82 10.48
C SER A 70 37.46 10.68 9.77
N SER A 71 38.27 9.88 10.48
CA SER A 71 39.02 8.74 9.95
C SER A 71 38.19 7.46 9.80
N VAL A 72 37.10 7.28 10.53
CA VAL A 72 36.32 6.03 10.52
C VAL A 72 34.95 6.25 9.86
N ASP A 73 34.49 5.30 9.04
CA ASP A 73 33.13 5.31 8.51
C ASP A 73 32.13 4.92 9.61
N ILE A 74 31.13 5.78 9.85
CA ILE A 74 30.17 5.60 10.95
C ILE A 74 29.32 4.35 10.80
N LYS A 75 28.95 3.97 9.58
CA LYS A 75 28.13 2.78 9.32
C LYS A 75 28.94 1.52 9.54
N TYR A 76 30.21 1.53 9.14
CA TYR A 76 31.14 0.46 9.48
C TYR A 76 31.26 0.29 10.99
N LEU A 77 31.53 1.37 11.73
CA LEU A 77 31.70 1.31 13.19
C LEU A 77 30.43 0.84 13.90
N PHE A 78 29.26 1.34 13.48
CA PHE A 78 27.96 0.88 13.94
C PHE A 78 27.80 -0.64 13.76
N SER A 79 28.03 -1.14 12.54
CA SER A 79 27.89 -2.57 12.24
C SER A 79 28.92 -3.40 12.99
N TYR A 80 30.15 -2.91 13.14
CA TYR A 80 31.22 -3.61 13.85
C TYR A 80 30.88 -3.77 15.33
N ILE A 81 30.51 -2.69 16.02
CA ILE A 81 30.15 -2.75 17.44
C ILE A 81 28.94 -3.67 17.66
N ASN A 82 27.89 -3.53 16.85
CA ASN A 82 26.68 -4.36 16.97
C ASN A 82 26.92 -5.84 16.61
N ALA A 83 27.97 -6.17 15.87
CA ALA A 83 28.39 -7.57 15.66
C ALA A 83 29.16 -8.16 16.86
N HIS A 84 29.78 -7.33 17.69
CA HIS A 84 30.65 -7.76 18.80
C HIS A 84 29.98 -7.70 20.17
N GLN A 85 28.67 -7.89 20.25
CA GLN A 85 27.90 -7.76 21.51
C GLN A 85 28.29 -8.81 22.57
N ILE A 86 28.91 -9.92 22.17
CA ILE A 86 29.48 -10.89 23.12
C ILE A 86 30.59 -10.25 23.97
N TYR A 87 31.41 -9.37 23.40
CA TYR A 87 32.43 -8.64 24.16
C TYR A 87 31.76 -7.78 25.23
N PHE A 88 30.84 -6.91 24.83
CA PHE A 88 30.18 -5.97 25.74
C PHE A 88 29.37 -6.69 26.82
N LYS A 89 28.68 -7.77 26.48
CA LYS A 89 27.94 -8.59 27.45
C LYS A 89 28.87 -9.18 28.52
N LYS A 90 30.10 -9.58 28.17
CA LYS A 90 31.10 -10.07 29.14
C LYS A 90 31.66 -8.97 30.05
N GLN A 91 31.65 -7.71 29.59
CA GLN A 91 32.07 -6.56 30.38
C GLN A 91 31.01 -6.08 31.37
N GLY A 92 29.78 -6.60 31.27
CA GLY A 92 28.69 -6.24 32.17
C GLY A 92 28.95 -6.70 33.60
N ALA A 93 29.01 -5.73 34.52
CA ALA A 93 29.17 -6.00 35.96
C ALA A 93 27.94 -5.51 36.74
N GLY A 94 27.54 -6.28 37.75
CA GLY A 94 26.39 -6.02 38.63
C GLY A 94 25.46 -7.22 38.77
N SER A 95 24.60 -7.21 39.78
CA SER A 95 23.64 -8.31 40.04
C SER A 95 22.28 -8.06 39.38
N SER A 96 21.58 -6.99 39.78
CA SER A 96 20.25 -6.64 39.26
C SER A 96 20.29 -5.63 38.10
N GLN A 97 21.39 -4.89 37.96
CA GLN A 97 21.62 -3.97 36.85
C GLN A 97 23.06 -4.15 36.39
N LEU A 98 23.23 -4.54 35.13
CA LEU A 98 24.53 -4.70 34.50
C LEU A 98 24.98 -3.35 33.94
N ASN A 99 26.25 -3.00 34.17
CA ASN A 99 26.85 -1.78 33.65
C ASN A 99 28.19 -2.07 32.99
N ILE A 100 28.52 -1.30 31.94
CA ILE A 100 29.83 -1.29 31.31
C ILE A 100 30.56 -0.01 31.72
N SER A 101 31.82 -0.16 32.12
CA SER A 101 32.67 0.97 32.46
C SER A 101 33.13 1.71 31.19
N ARG A 102 33.44 3.00 31.32
CA ARG A 102 34.06 3.78 30.23
C ARG A 102 35.33 3.10 29.70
N GLY A 103 36.19 2.62 30.59
CA GLY A 103 37.43 1.92 30.21
C GLY A 103 37.18 0.66 29.39
N SER A 104 36.12 -0.09 29.69
CA SER A 104 35.73 -1.26 28.88
C SER A 104 35.30 -0.89 27.46
N VAL A 105 34.72 0.30 27.26
CA VAL A 105 34.38 0.80 25.92
C VAL A 105 35.64 1.31 25.20
N GLU A 106 36.51 2.05 25.90
CA GLU A 106 37.75 2.60 25.33
C GLU A 106 38.78 1.51 24.96
N ASN A 107 38.79 0.39 25.68
CA ASN A 107 39.67 -0.76 25.41
C ASN A 107 39.09 -1.73 24.37
N PHE A 108 37.94 -1.43 23.76
CA PHE A 108 37.38 -2.26 22.70
C PHE A 108 38.20 -2.11 21.41
N GLU A 109 38.89 -3.18 21.02
CA GLU A 109 39.70 -3.18 19.80
C GLU A 109 38.81 -3.27 18.55
N VAL A 110 39.04 -2.34 17.61
CA VAL A 110 38.33 -2.30 16.32
C VAL A 110 39.31 -2.55 15.20
N LEU A 111 39.01 -3.54 14.37
CA LEU A 111 39.75 -3.74 13.12
C LEU A 111 39.37 -2.63 12.13
N LEU A 112 40.34 -1.85 11.66
CA LEU A 112 40.10 -0.72 10.77
C LEU A 112 40.72 -0.99 9.39
N PRO A 113 39.95 -1.54 8.42
CA PRO A 113 40.41 -1.65 7.04
C PRO A 113 40.57 -0.26 6.40
N HIS A 114 41.06 -0.19 5.16
CA HIS A 114 41.21 1.09 4.46
C HIS A 114 39.85 1.80 4.34
N LYS A 115 39.84 3.13 4.38
CA LYS A 115 38.61 3.95 4.46
C LYS A 115 37.59 3.64 3.35
N ASP A 116 38.05 3.33 2.15
CA ASP A 116 37.18 2.97 1.03
C ASP A 116 36.51 1.60 1.21
N GLU A 117 37.21 0.66 1.86
CA GLU A 117 36.67 -0.64 2.23
C GLU A 117 35.65 -0.50 3.36
N GLN A 118 35.94 0.32 4.39
CA GLN A 118 34.97 0.63 5.44
C GLN A 118 33.65 1.16 4.85
N LYS A 119 33.72 2.13 3.92
CA LYS A 119 32.53 2.68 3.22
C LYS A 119 31.77 1.61 2.45
N LYS A 120 32.47 0.70 1.75
CA LYS A 120 31.85 -0.40 1.00
C LYS A 120 31.12 -1.37 1.94
N ILE A 121 31.78 -1.79 3.01
CA ILE A 121 31.22 -2.71 4.02
C ILE A 121 30.03 -2.06 4.71
N GLY A 122 30.19 -0.85 5.24
CA GLY A 122 29.13 -0.12 5.94
C GLY A 122 27.91 0.14 5.07
N LYS A 123 28.11 0.49 3.79
CA LYS A 123 27.01 0.63 2.82
C LYS A 123 26.29 -0.70 2.57
N TYR A 124 27.05 -1.79 2.39
CA TYR A 124 26.48 -3.11 2.12
C TYR A 124 25.66 -3.63 3.30
N LEU A 125 26.19 -3.60 4.52
CA LEU A 125 25.48 -4.05 5.72
C LEU A 125 24.24 -3.18 6.00
N SER A 126 24.36 -1.86 5.87
CA SER A 126 23.20 -0.96 5.97
C SER A 126 22.12 -1.28 4.93
N SER A 127 22.49 -1.72 3.72
CA SER A 127 21.51 -2.13 2.71
C SER A 127 20.75 -3.40 3.11
N ILE A 128 21.43 -4.35 3.77
CA ILE A 128 20.83 -5.56 4.32
C ILE A 128 19.86 -5.22 5.45
N ASP A 129 20.28 -4.36 6.39
CA ASP A 129 19.43 -3.93 7.52
C ASP A 129 18.15 -3.23 7.03
N ASN A 130 18.28 -2.38 6.00
CA ASN A 130 17.14 -1.75 5.33
C ASN A 130 16.21 -2.79 4.69
N LEU A 131 16.78 -3.82 4.06
CA LEU A 131 16.00 -4.89 3.44
C LEU A 131 15.24 -5.71 4.49
N ILE A 132 15.88 -6.05 5.61
CA ILE A 132 15.26 -6.73 6.75
C ILE A 132 14.11 -5.89 7.29
N THR A 133 14.37 -4.61 7.58
CA THR A 133 13.37 -3.66 8.08
C THR A 133 12.16 -3.58 7.15
N LEU A 134 12.39 -3.49 5.83
CA LEU A 134 11.33 -3.46 4.83
C LEU A 134 10.49 -4.75 4.84
N HIS A 135 11.14 -5.92 4.90
CA HIS A 135 10.45 -7.20 4.95
C HIS A 135 9.66 -7.38 6.25
N GLN A 136 10.19 -6.92 7.37
CA GLN A 136 9.51 -7.01 8.66
C GLN A 136 8.28 -6.10 8.71
N ARG A 137 8.35 -4.91 8.09
CA ARG A 137 7.17 -4.05 7.87
C ARG A 137 6.11 -4.75 7.01
N LYS A 138 6.52 -5.39 5.91
CA LYS A 138 5.60 -6.17 5.05
C LYS A 138 4.97 -7.34 5.80
N TYR A 139 5.76 -8.10 6.55
CA TYR A 139 5.27 -9.20 7.39
C TYR A 139 4.25 -8.71 8.43
N ASN A 140 4.55 -7.61 9.14
CA ASN A 140 3.63 -7.02 10.12
C ASN A 140 2.33 -6.53 9.46
N LEU A 141 2.41 -5.97 8.26
CA LEU A 141 1.22 -5.60 7.49
C LEU A 141 0.38 -6.84 7.14
N CYS A 142 1.00 -7.89 6.61
CA CYS A 142 0.32 -9.15 6.31
C CYS A 142 -0.30 -9.81 7.56
N ASN A 143 0.35 -9.71 8.72
CA ASN A 143 -0.19 -10.25 9.97
C ASN A 143 -1.35 -9.43 10.51
N LYS A 144 -1.37 -8.11 10.32
CA LYS A 144 -2.55 -7.28 10.64
C LYS A 144 -3.75 -7.64 9.76
N VAL A 145 -3.50 -7.91 8.48
CA VAL A 145 -4.53 -8.36 7.52
C VAL A 145 -5.12 -9.72 7.94
N LYS A 146 -4.33 -10.62 8.54
CA LYS A 146 -4.85 -11.91 9.04
C LYS A 146 -5.84 -11.81 10.21
N VAL A 147 -5.93 -10.67 10.91
CA VAL A 147 -6.79 -10.51 12.10
C VAL A 147 -8.24 -10.13 11.74
N TYR A 148 -8.49 -9.61 10.54
CA TYR A 148 -9.86 -9.37 10.07
C TYR A 148 -10.27 -10.49 9.11
N ALA A 149 -10.86 -11.56 9.65
CA ALA A 149 -11.52 -12.55 8.80
C ALA A 149 -12.57 -11.83 7.94
N TRP A 150 -12.49 -11.97 6.62
CA TRP A 150 -13.47 -11.36 5.72
C TRP A 150 -14.86 -11.90 6.05
N GLU A 151 -15.82 -10.99 6.20
CA GLU A 151 -17.20 -11.33 6.52
C GLU A 151 -17.95 -11.70 5.24
N GLN A 152 -18.73 -12.79 5.27
CA GLN A 152 -19.64 -13.13 4.18
C GLN A 152 -20.92 -12.30 4.32
N ARG A 153 -21.30 -11.59 3.25
CA ARG A 153 -22.51 -10.76 3.18
C ARG A 153 -23.20 -10.92 1.84
N LYS A 154 -24.48 -10.55 1.77
CA LYS A 154 -25.16 -10.37 0.49
C LYS A 154 -24.83 -9.00 -0.08
N LEU A 155 -24.64 -8.90 -1.39
CA LEU A 155 -24.31 -7.63 -2.05
C LEU A 155 -25.38 -6.54 -1.78
N GLY A 156 -26.65 -6.92 -1.74
CA GLY A 156 -27.75 -6.01 -1.44
C GLY A 156 -27.73 -5.42 -0.02
N ASP A 157 -27.02 -6.04 0.92
CA ASP A 157 -26.87 -5.55 2.29
C ASP A 157 -25.79 -4.46 2.41
N VAL A 158 -24.89 -4.36 1.42
CA VAL A 158 -23.74 -3.44 1.45
C VAL A 158 -23.77 -2.39 0.35
N ALA A 159 -24.52 -2.63 -0.73
CA ALA A 159 -24.56 -1.78 -1.90
C ALA A 159 -26.00 -1.53 -2.35
N GLN A 160 -26.33 -0.25 -2.59
CA GLN A 160 -27.60 0.12 -3.19
C GLN A 160 -27.59 -0.24 -4.68
N ILE A 161 -28.58 -1.02 -5.12
CA ILE A 161 -28.74 -1.46 -6.51
C ILE A 161 -29.96 -0.78 -7.13
N THR A 162 -29.76 -0.14 -8.29
CA THR A 162 -30.80 0.51 -9.09
C THR A 162 -30.89 -0.17 -10.45
N MET A 163 -31.96 -0.92 -10.70
CA MET A 163 -32.21 -1.51 -12.01
C MET A 163 -32.60 -0.43 -13.02
N GLY A 164 -32.02 -0.48 -14.22
CA GLY A 164 -32.27 0.50 -15.26
C GLY A 164 -33.65 0.38 -15.90
N GLN A 165 -34.11 1.49 -16.48
CA GLN A 165 -35.38 1.60 -17.17
C GLN A 165 -35.18 2.46 -18.42
N SER A 166 -35.44 1.90 -19.60
CA SER A 166 -35.22 2.61 -20.86
C SER A 166 -36.27 3.71 -21.03
N PRO A 167 -35.86 4.93 -21.42
CA PRO A 167 -36.78 5.98 -21.85
C PRO A 167 -37.53 5.59 -23.14
N ALA A 168 -38.47 6.44 -23.56
CA ALA A 168 -39.12 6.31 -24.85
C ALA A 168 -38.10 6.47 -25.99
N GLY A 169 -38.09 5.55 -26.96
CA GLY A 169 -37.10 5.56 -28.05
C GLY A 169 -37.12 6.83 -28.91
N SER A 170 -38.25 7.54 -28.97
CA SER A 170 -38.37 8.84 -29.64
C SER A 170 -37.54 9.96 -29.00
N THR A 171 -37.03 9.74 -27.78
CA THR A 171 -36.20 10.71 -27.05
C THR A 171 -34.71 10.48 -27.26
N TYR A 172 -34.32 9.47 -28.04
CA TYR A 172 -32.93 9.08 -28.21
C TYR A 172 -32.24 9.94 -29.26
N SER A 173 -30.93 10.15 -29.08
CA SER A 173 -30.08 10.87 -30.01
C SER A 173 -28.70 10.22 -30.09
N ASP A 174 -28.16 10.09 -31.31
CA ASP A 174 -26.77 9.65 -31.55
C ASP A 174 -25.79 10.82 -31.52
N VAL A 175 -26.30 12.06 -31.46
CA VAL A 175 -25.50 13.26 -31.20
C VAL A 175 -25.68 13.69 -29.74
N PRO A 176 -24.66 14.31 -29.11
CA PRO A 176 -24.77 14.82 -27.76
C PRO A 176 -26.02 15.68 -27.53
N SER A 177 -26.80 15.30 -26.51
CA SER A 177 -28.01 15.98 -26.04
C SER A 177 -27.97 16.05 -24.50
N ASP A 178 -29.11 16.10 -23.84
CA ASP A 178 -29.24 16.47 -22.42
C ASP A 178 -28.58 15.46 -21.47
N TYR A 179 -28.86 14.17 -21.67
CA TYR A 179 -28.38 13.11 -20.77
C TYR A 179 -27.72 11.97 -21.53
N ILE A 180 -26.58 11.49 -21.04
CA ILE A 180 -25.94 10.28 -21.55
C ILE A 180 -26.84 9.08 -21.20
N LEU A 181 -27.05 8.20 -22.16
CA LEU A 181 -27.85 6.99 -22.01
C LEU A 181 -26.95 5.75 -22.08
N VAL A 182 -26.94 4.96 -21.01
CA VAL A 182 -26.22 3.68 -20.95
C VAL A 182 -27.25 2.55 -21.07
N GLN A 183 -27.27 1.82 -22.19
CA GLN A 183 -28.24 0.76 -22.46
C GLN A 183 -27.68 -0.65 -22.24
N GLY A 184 -26.37 -0.86 -22.40
CA GLY A 184 -25.78 -2.19 -22.30
C GLY A 184 -24.28 -2.22 -22.60
N ASN A 185 -23.78 -3.42 -22.93
CA ASN A 185 -22.36 -3.69 -23.16
C ASN A 185 -21.68 -2.79 -24.19
N ALA A 186 -22.40 -2.37 -25.25
CA ALA A 186 -21.84 -1.50 -26.29
C ALA A 186 -21.43 -0.12 -25.76
N ASP A 187 -21.96 0.27 -24.60
CA ASP A 187 -21.71 1.55 -23.94
C ASP A 187 -20.67 1.40 -22.80
N LEU A 188 -20.05 0.22 -22.68
CA LEU A 188 -18.96 -0.08 -21.74
C LEU A 188 -17.68 -0.41 -22.51
N GLU A 189 -16.59 0.29 -22.23
CA GLU A 189 -15.29 0.06 -22.85
C GLU A 189 -14.17 0.21 -21.82
N ASN A 190 -13.29 -0.79 -21.72
CA ASN A 190 -12.14 -0.81 -20.80
C ASN A 190 -12.52 -0.51 -19.34
N GLY A 191 -13.66 -1.02 -18.87
CA GLY A 191 -14.13 -0.81 -17.50
C GLY A 191 -14.75 0.57 -17.23
N TRP A 192 -15.05 1.35 -18.28
CA TRP A 192 -15.66 2.67 -18.17
C TRP A 192 -16.87 2.81 -19.09
N VAL A 193 -17.81 3.67 -18.70
CA VAL A 193 -18.88 4.11 -19.60
C VAL A 193 -18.27 4.91 -20.75
N LYS A 194 -18.60 4.48 -21.97
CA LYS A 194 -18.29 5.16 -23.23
C LYS A 194 -19.59 5.74 -23.79
N PRO A 195 -19.81 7.06 -23.67
CA PRO A 195 -21.00 7.69 -24.21
C PRO A 195 -21.11 7.47 -25.72
N ARG A 196 -22.27 6.97 -26.15
CA ARG A 196 -22.60 6.70 -27.56
C ARG A 196 -24.01 7.15 -27.93
N VAL A 197 -24.93 7.14 -26.97
CA VAL A 197 -26.33 7.52 -27.13
C VAL A 197 -26.71 8.49 -26.02
N TRP A 198 -27.59 9.43 -26.33
CA TRP A 198 -28.15 10.42 -25.43
C TRP A 198 -29.68 10.34 -25.40
N THR A 199 -30.30 10.93 -24.37
CA THR A 199 -31.74 11.06 -24.24
C THR A 199 -32.12 12.40 -23.61
N THR A 200 -33.31 12.90 -23.93
CA THR A 200 -33.93 14.06 -23.26
C THR A 200 -34.83 13.67 -22.08
N GLN A 201 -35.17 12.38 -21.95
CA GLN A 201 -36.06 11.90 -20.88
C GLN A 201 -35.28 11.19 -19.77
N ILE A 202 -35.43 11.68 -18.55
CA ILE A 202 -34.93 11.01 -17.35
C ILE A 202 -35.89 9.89 -16.93
N THR A 203 -35.34 8.69 -16.71
CA THR A 203 -36.03 7.55 -16.10
C THR A 203 -35.35 7.13 -14.80
N LYS A 204 -34.38 6.22 -14.88
CA LYS A 204 -33.50 5.80 -13.78
C LYS A 204 -32.10 6.30 -14.07
N GLN A 205 -31.37 6.68 -13.02
CA GLN A 205 -30.07 7.32 -13.16
C GLN A 205 -28.99 6.58 -12.38
N ALA A 206 -27.78 6.69 -12.90
CA ALA A 206 -26.53 6.45 -12.21
C ALA A 206 -25.79 7.78 -12.06
N TYR A 207 -25.10 7.95 -10.94
CA TYR A 207 -24.32 9.15 -10.65
C TYR A 207 -22.83 8.89 -10.80
N ILE A 208 -22.04 9.96 -10.91
CA ILE A 208 -20.58 9.88 -10.97
C ILE A 208 -20.05 8.99 -9.84
N GLY A 209 -19.22 8.01 -10.19
CA GLY A 209 -18.64 7.05 -9.27
C GLY A 209 -19.46 5.76 -9.08
N ASP A 210 -20.71 5.71 -9.53
CA ASP A 210 -21.49 4.47 -9.50
C ASP A 210 -20.87 3.42 -10.44
N LEU A 211 -21.04 2.16 -10.05
CA LEU A 211 -20.66 1.00 -10.85
C LEU A 211 -21.83 0.62 -11.76
N ILE A 212 -21.54 0.28 -13.01
CA ILE A 212 -22.52 -0.18 -13.99
C ILE A 212 -22.29 -1.66 -14.26
N MET A 213 -23.34 -2.46 -14.11
CA MET A 213 -23.36 -3.88 -14.46
C MET A 213 -24.27 -4.09 -15.66
N SER A 214 -23.80 -4.80 -16.69
CA SER A 214 -24.66 -5.32 -17.74
C SER A 214 -25.51 -6.47 -17.20
N VAL A 215 -26.82 -6.37 -17.35
CA VAL A 215 -27.78 -7.39 -16.88
C VAL A 215 -28.42 -8.16 -18.03
N ARG A 216 -27.99 -7.93 -19.27
CA ARG A 216 -28.42 -8.67 -20.48
C ARG A 216 -27.22 -9.26 -21.18
N ALA A 217 -27.44 -10.37 -21.90
CA ALA A 217 -26.42 -11.10 -22.62
C ALA A 217 -25.47 -10.22 -23.46
N PRO A 218 -24.13 -10.37 -23.33
CA PRO A 218 -23.46 -11.08 -22.24
C PRO A 218 -23.63 -10.33 -20.89
N ALA A 219 -24.27 -10.98 -19.92
CA ALA A 219 -24.49 -10.41 -18.59
C ALA A 219 -23.23 -10.52 -17.71
N GLY A 220 -23.10 -9.62 -16.74
CA GLY A 220 -22.01 -9.60 -15.76
C GLY A 220 -20.86 -8.63 -16.08
N ALA A 221 -20.80 -8.08 -17.29
CA ALA A 221 -19.79 -7.08 -17.65
C ALA A 221 -19.92 -5.83 -16.77
N MET A 222 -18.79 -5.36 -16.24
CA MET A 222 -18.73 -4.23 -15.30
C MET A 222 -18.07 -3.01 -15.93
N GLY A 223 -18.51 -1.83 -15.51
CA GLY A 223 -17.82 -0.57 -15.75
C GLY A 223 -18.09 0.46 -14.67
N LYS A 224 -17.39 1.60 -14.75
CA LYS A 224 -17.55 2.77 -13.88
C LYS A 224 -18.05 3.94 -14.70
N THR A 225 -18.89 4.80 -14.11
CA THR A 225 -19.30 6.05 -14.76
C THR A 225 -18.58 7.26 -14.18
N SER A 226 -18.00 8.08 -15.06
CA SER A 226 -17.50 9.42 -14.74
C SER A 226 -18.56 10.50 -15.02
N TYR A 227 -19.81 10.11 -15.26
CA TYR A 227 -20.91 10.99 -15.66
C TYR A 227 -22.18 10.65 -14.88
N ASN A 228 -23.04 11.66 -14.69
CA ASN A 228 -24.44 11.40 -14.39
C ASN A 228 -25.11 10.90 -15.67
N ALA A 229 -25.70 9.71 -15.62
CA ALA A 229 -26.24 9.05 -16.80
C ALA A 229 -27.61 8.46 -16.53
N VAL A 230 -28.46 8.43 -17.55
CA VAL A 230 -29.69 7.66 -17.56
C VAL A 230 -29.34 6.21 -17.90
N ILE A 231 -29.89 5.26 -17.14
CA ILE A 231 -29.61 3.82 -17.29
C ILE A 231 -30.81 3.09 -17.87
N GLY A 232 -30.59 2.38 -18.97
CA GLY A 232 -31.58 1.57 -19.68
C GLY A 232 -31.80 0.19 -19.05
N ARG A 233 -32.84 -0.53 -19.53
CA ARG A 233 -33.21 -1.87 -19.02
C ARG A 233 -32.12 -2.94 -19.15
N GLY A 234 -31.07 -2.70 -19.94
CA GLY A 234 -29.97 -3.65 -20.12
C GLY A 234 -28.85 -3.52 -19.09
N VAL A 235 -28.92 -2.55 -18.19
CA VAL A 235 -27.91 -2.32 -17.14
C VAL A 235 -28.55 -2.09 -15.77
N ALA A 236 -27.74 -2.25 -14.73
CA ALA A 236 -28.04 -1.83 -13.36
C ALA A 236 -26.90 -0.94 -12.83
N ALA A 237 -27.23 0.03 -11.99
CA ALA A 237 -26.27 0.81 -11.24
C ALA A 237 -26.11 0.25 -9.82
N ILE A 238 -24.88 0.19 -9.33
CA ILE A 238 -24.52 -0.32 -8.01
C ILE A 238 -23.65 0.73 -7.32
N LYS A 239 -24.10 1.21 -6.15
CA LYS A 239 -23.27 2.09 -5.31
C LYS A 239 -22.21 1.27 -4.58
N GLY A 240 -20.95 1.41 -5.00
CA GLY A 240 -19.84 0.67 -4.43
C GLY A 240 -18.50 1.37 -4.61
N ASN A 241 -17.48 0.91 -3.89
CA ASN A 241 -16.11 1.39 -4.02
C ASN A 241 -15.31 0.54 -5.03
N GLU A 242 -14.04 0.88 -5.22
CA GLU A 242 -13.14 0.17 -6.14
C GLU A 242 -12.97 -1.31 -5.75
N PHE A 243 -12.97 -1.65 -4.46
CA PHE A 243 -12.91 -3.05 -4.03
C PHE A 243 -14.13 -3.85 -4.53
N ILE A 244 -15.34 -3.31 -4.36
CA ILE A 244 -16.57 -3.93 -4.84
C ILE A 244 -16.52 -4.08 -6.37
N TYR A 245 -16.04 -3.06 -7.10
CA TYR A 245 -15.86 -3.15 -8.55
C TYR A 245 -14.95 -4.33 -8.94
N GLN A 246 -13.77 -4.43 -8.33
CA GLN A 246 -12.81 -5.50 -8.62
C GLN A 246 -13.35 -6.88 -8.24
N LEU A 247 -14.11 -6.97 -7.14
CA LEU A 247 -14.77 -8.19 -6.72
C LEU A 247 -15.82 -8.65 -7.74
N LEU A 248 -16.67 -7.74 -8.22
CA LEU A 248 -17.70 -8.06 -9.21
C LEU A 248 -17.10 -8.46 -10.56
N VAL A 249 -16.02 -7.80 -10.99
CA VAL A 249 -15.22 -8.18 -12.17
C VAL A 249 -14.63 -9.58 -12.01
N LYS A 250 -14.12 -9.92 -10.82
CA LYS A 250 -13.60 -11.25 -10.52
C LYS A 250 -14.71 -12.31 -10.62
N MET A 251 -15.88 -12.05 -10.02
CA MET A 251 -17.03 -12.96 -10.07
C MET A 251 -17.48 -13.23 -11.52
N ASP A 252 -17.48 -12.20 -12.38
CA ASP A 252 -17.78 -12.36 -13.81
C ASP A 252 -16.76 -13.25 -14.53
N LYS A 253 -15.46 -13.02 -14.30
CA LYS A 253 -14.38 -13.86 -14.86
C LYS A 253 -14.47 -15.31 -14.42
N GLU A 254 -14.92 -15.57 -13.20
CA GLU A 254 -15.17 -16.91 -12.65
C GLU A 254 -16.50 -17.51 -13.15
N GLY A 255 -17.26 -16.78 -13.97
CA GLY A 255 -18.49 -17.22 -14.60
C GLY A 255 -19.70 -17.27 -13.65
N TYR A 256 -19.63 -16.58 -12.50
CA TYR A 256 -20.71 -16.55 -11.51
C TYR A 256 -22.03 -16.10 -12.14
N TRP A 257 -22.02 -14.93 -12.80
CA TRP A 257 -23.21 -14.33 -13.40
C TRP A 257 -23.77 -15.11 -14.59
N LYS A 258 -22.96 -15.95 -15.25
CA LYS A 258 -23.39 -16.76 -16.39
C LYS A 258 -24.24 -17.94 -15.94
N LYS A 259 -23.95 -18.53 -14.78
CA LYS A 259 -24.70 -19.67 -14.21
C LYS A 259 -26.10 -19.27 -13.74
N ASP A 260 -26.25 -18.05 -13.26
CA ASP A 260 -27.55 -17.53 -12.79
C ASP A 260 -28.44 -17.05 -13.94
N SER A 261 -27.84 -16.69 -15.08
CA SER A 261 -28.55 -16.18 -16.25
C SER A 261 -29.20 -17.27 -17.12
N THR A 262 -28.85 -18.55 -16.94
CA THR A 262 -29.28 -19.68 -17.78
C THR A 262 -30.69 -20.24 -17.48
N GLY A 263 -31.41 -19.69 -16.50
CA GLY A 263 -32.70 -20.23 -16.03
C GLY A 263 -33.96 -19.74 -16.76
N SER A 264 -33.86 -18.80 -17.71
CA SER A 264 -35.03 -18.27 -18.43
C SER A 264 -34.80 -18.20 -19.93
N THR A 265 -35.86 -18.11 -20.73
CA THR A 265 -35.81 -18.04 -22.21
C THR A 265 -34.95 -16.86 -22.73
N PHE A 266 -34.63 -15.89 -21.87
CA PHE A 266 -33.68 -14.81 -22.11
C PHE A 266 -32.61 -14.77 -21.01
N GLU A 267 -31.34 -14.81 -21.40
CA GLU A 267 -30.21 -14.63 -20.50
C GLU A 267 -30.19 -13.20 -19.90
N SER A 268 -30.72 -13.06 -18.68
CA SER A 268 -30.74 -11.78 -17.96
C SER A 268 -30.62 -11.95 -16.44
N LEU A 269 -29.91 -11.00 -15.82
CA LEU A 269 -29.79 -10.90 -14.36
C LEU A 269 -30.94 -10.05 -13.82
N ASN A 270 -31.67 -10.57 -12.84
CA ASN A 270 -32.70 -9.80 -12.16
C ASN A 270 -32.16 -9.14 -10.88
N SER A 271 -32.95 -8.23 -10.29
CA SER A 271 -32.53 -7.51 -9.09
C SER A 271 -32.25 -8.43 -7.90
N GLU A 272 -32.95 -9.55 -7.79
CA GLU A 272 -32.85 -10.46 -6.66
C GLU A 272 -31.56 -11.29 -6.74
N SER A 273 -31.19 -11.77 -7.93
CA SER A 273 -29.91 -12.43 -8.20
C SER A 273 -28.73 -11.54 -7.82
N ILE A 274 -28.76 -10.26 -8.22
CA ILE A 274 -27.67 -9.32 -7.89
C ILE A 274 -27.65 -9.03 -6.39
N LYS A 275 -28.81 -8.82 -5.76
CA LYS A 275 -28.89 -8.54 -4.31
C LYS A 275 -28.44 -9.71 -3.46
N ASN A 276 -28.80 -10.94 -3.82
CA ASN A 276 -28.50 -12.15 -3.05
C ASN A 276 -27.10 -12.71 -3.31
N ALA A 277 -26.32 -12.12 -4.22
CA ALA A 277 -24.95 -12.55 -4.49
C ALA A 277 -24.10 -12.52 -3.21
N GLU A 278 -23.55 -13.67 -2.84
CA GLU A 278 -22.71 -13.82 -1.65
C GLU A 278 -21.29 -13.33 -1.93
N ILE A 279 -20.85 -12.35 -1.14
CA ILE A 279 -19.54 -11.71 -1.27
C ILE A 279 -18.80 -11.78 0.07
N LYS A 280 -17.47 -11.83 -0.01
CA LYS A 280 -16.60 -11.73 1.19
C LYS A 280 -15.98 -10.34 1.24
N LEU A 281 -16.18 -9.66 2.36
CA LEU A 281 -15.76 -8.28 2.55
C LEU A 281 -14.72 -8.16 3.69
N PRO A 282 -13.57 -7.53 3.43
CA PRO A 282 -12.67 -7.05 4.48
C PRO A 282 -13.20 -5.78 5.17
N SER A 283 -12.45 -5.28 6.16
CA SER A 283 -12.71 -3.97 6.76
C SER A 283 -12.65 -2.85 5.70
N ASN A 284 -13.30 -1.71 5.98
CA ASN A 284 -13.31 -0.57 5.06
C ASN A 284 -11.90 -0.02 4.77
N GLU A 285 -10.99 -0.04 5.76
CA GLU A 285 -9.60 0.38 5.52
C GLU A 285 -8.91 -0.57 4.54
N GLU A 286 -9.08 -1.87 4.71
CA GLU A 286 -8.47 -2.87 3.85
C GLU A 286 -9.09 -2.87 2.45
N GLN A 287 -10.41 -2.67 2.31
CA GLN A 287 -11.04 -2.43 1.02
C GLN A 287 -10.43 -1.24 0.29
N THR A 288 -10.13 -0.15 1.01
CA THR A 288 -9.49 1.04 0.43
C THR A 288 -8.09 0.71 -0.08
N VAL A 289 -7.26 0.05 0.75
CA VAL A 289 -5.89 -0.34 0.38
C VAL A 289 -5.86 -1.27 -0.83
N ILE A 290 -6.70 -2.32 -0.82
CA ILE A 290 -6.78 -3.29 -1.91
C ILE A 290 -7.32 -2.62 -3.18
N GLY A 291 -8.38 -1.82 -3.06
CA GLY A 291 -8.99 -1.09 -4.17
C GLY A 291 -7.99 -0.17 -4.86
N THR A 292 -7.30 0.69 -4.11
CA THR A 292 -6.27 1.59 -4.66
C THR A 292 -5.14 0.83 -5.34
N TYR A 293 -4.73 -0.32 -4.80
CA TYR A 293 -3.70 -1.14 -5.44
C TYR A 293 -4.14 -1.68 -6.81
N PHE A 294 -5.37 -2.21 -6.92
CA PHE A 294 -5.89 -2.69 -8.21
C PHE A 294 -6.11 -1.55 -9.20
N GLU A 295 -6.57 -0.38 -8.75
CA GLU A 295 -6.70 0.80 -9.60
C GLU A 295 -5.36 1.21 -10.22
N GLN A 296 -4.27 1.19 -9.43
CA GLN A 296 -2.92 1.45 -9.93
C GLN A 296 -2.49 0.42 -10.98
N LEU A 297 -2.79 -0.87 -10.77
CA LEU A 297 -2.51 -1.92 -11.75
C LEU A 297 -3.29 -1.71 -13.05
N ASP A 298 -4.57 -1.40 -12.98
CA ASP A 298 -5.42 -1.14 -14.15
C ASP A 298 -4.94 0.09 -14.94
N HIS A 299 -4.51 1.14 -14.24
CA HIS A 299 -3.90 2.31 -14.87
C HIS A 299 -2.61 1.94 -15.61
N LEU A 300 -1.74 1.13 -14.99
CA LEU A 300 -0.52 0.64 -15.62
C LEU A 300 -0.83 -0.23 -16.84
N ILE A 301 -1.79 -1.16 -16.75
CA ILE A 301 -2.20 -2.02 -17.87
C ILE A 301 -2.71 -1.15 -19.03
N THR A 302 -3.57 -0.17 -18.74
CA THR A 302 -4.10 0.76 -19.73
C THR A 302 -2.99 1.52 -20.45
N LEU A 303 -2.00 2.02 -19.70
CA LEU A 303 -0.86 2.74 -20.26
C LEU A 303 0.00 1.84 -21.16
N HIS A 304 0.23 0.59 -20.78
CA HIS A 304 0.96 -0.38 -21.61
C HIS A 304 0.19 -0.79 -22.87
N GLN A 305 -1.13 -0.99 -22.77
CA GLN A 305 -1.98 -1.30 -23.93
C GLN A 305 -1.99 -0.13 -24.93
N ARG A 306 -2.05 1.12 -24.45
CA ARG A 306 -1.90 2.32 -25.30
C ARG A 306 -0.55 2.34 -26.00
N LYS A 307 0.57 2.16 -25.28
CA LYS A 307 1.92 2.09 -25.86
C LYS A 307 2.01 1.04 -26.98
N LYS A 308 1.46 -0.16 -26.76
CA LYS A 308 1.40 -1.24 -27.77
C LYS A 308 0.59 -0.85 -29.01
N LYS A 309 -0.48 -0.05 -28.86
CA LYS A 309 -1.28 0.46 -29.99
C LYS A 309 -0.49 1.48 -30.82
N TYR A 310 0.33 2.32 -30.20
CA TYR A 310 1.19 3.29 -30.91
C TYR A 310 2.36 2.63 -31.64
N THR A 311 2.98 1.60 -31.07
CA THR A 311 4.07 0.87 -31.74
C THR A 311 3.58 -0.05 -32.86
N LYS A 312 2.30 -0.41 -32.89
CA LYS A 312 1.66 -1.20 -33.96
C LYS A 312 1.01 -0.38 -35.09
N LYS A 313 1.00 0.96 -35.01
CA LYS A 313 0.61 1.77 -36.18
C LYS A 313 1.68 1.61 -37.27
N PRO A 314 1.32 1.31 -38.53
CA PRO A 314 2.30 1.25 -39.60
C PRO A 314 3.01 2.60 -39.67
N ILE A 315 4.33 2.56 -39.60
CA ILE A 315 5.18 3.70 -39.95
C ILE A 315 4.89 3.96 -41.42
N ILE A 316 4.13 5.02 -41.71
CA ILE A 316 3.98 5.54 -43.07
C ILE A 316 5.37 6.06 -43.44
N LEU A 317 6.18 5.21 -44.07
CA LEU A 317 7.39 5.61 -44.75
C LEU A 317 6.97 6.58 -45.84
N LEU A 318 7.21 7.88 -45.60
CA LEU A 318 7.18 8.91 -46.62
C LEU A 318 8.05 8.44 -47.79
N LYS A 319 7.40 8.03 -48.89
CA LYS A 319 8.08 7.87 -50.18
C LYS A 319 8.55 9.27 -50.60
N ILE A 320 9.85 9.50 -50.47
CA ILE A 320 10.53 10.58 -51.17
C ILE A 320 10.72 10.08 -52.60
N THR A 321 10.02 10.68 -53.54
CA THR A 321 10.27 10.54 -54.98
C THR A 321 11.44 11.45 -55.35
N PHE A 322 12.42 10.92 -56.09
CA PHE A 322 13.45 11.70 -56.77
C PHE A 322 12.85 12.45 -57.96
#